data_AF-A0A0Q9KTI7-F1
#
_entry.id   AF-A0A0Q9KTI7-F1
#
_cell.length_a   1.000
_cell.length_b   1.000
_cell.length_c   1.000
_cell.angle_alpha   90.00
_cell.angle_beta   90.00
_cell.angle_gamma   90.00
#
_symmetry.space_group_name_H-M   'P 1'
#
loop_
_entity.id
_entity.type
_entity.pdbx_description
1 polymer ?
#
loop_
_entity_poly.entity_id
_entity_poly.type
_entity_poly.pdbx_seq_one_letter_code
_entity_poly.pdbx_strand_id
1 'polypeptide(L)'
;MIDNMYDQQYSSDADSAIQFTYRYIADHFQSPLTVEQLAKKAGLSAGYYSRQFKRLTGFAPKDYIIRLRVTKAKELLERSGLTLTDISKLVGYEDEFYFSRIFKRITGMTPSSYAKQSKKL
;
A
#
# COMPACT_ATOMS: atom_id res chain seq x y z
N MET A 1 23.45 -28.41 2.82
CA MET A 1 23.80 -27.07 3.34
C MET A 1 24.54 -26.29 2.25
N ILE A 2 23.78 -25.73 1.29
CA ILE A 2 24.29 -24.83 0.21
C ILE A 2 23.41 -23.56 0.15
N ASP A 3 22.54 -23.32 1.14
CA ASP A 3 21.44 -22.36 1.05
C ASP A 3 21.86 -20.90 1.39
N ASN A 4 23.05 -20.69 1.96
CA ASN A 4 23.46 -19.38 2.48
C ASN A 4 24.50 -18.61 1.66
N MET A 5 25.06 -19.20 0.58
CA MET A 5 26.08 -18.52 -0.25
C MET A 5 25.49 -17.78 -1.46
N TYR A 6 24.28 -18.14 -1.91
CA TYR A 6 23.59 -17.42 -2.98
C TYR A 6 22.83 -16.19 -2.47
N ASP A 7 22.39 -16.18 -1.21
CA ASP A 7 21.52 -15.14 -0.67
C ASP A 7 22.22 -13.77 -0.52
N GLN A 8 23.55 -13.74 -0.34
CA GLN A 8 24.27 -12.48 -0.13
C GLN A 8 24.51 -11.67 -1.41
N GLN A 9 24.63 -12.32 -2.58
CA GLN A 9 24.86 -11.63 -3.85
C GLN A 9 23.53 -11.25 -4.54
N TYR A 10 22.50 -12.10 -4.42
CA TYR A 10 21.14 -11.80 -4.92
C TYR A 10 20.41 -10.71 -4.11
N SER A 11 20.80 -10.52 -2.85
CA SER A 11 20.22 -9.51 -1.96
C SER A 11 20.27 -8.10 -2.55
N SER A 12 21.36 -7.69 -3.20
CA SER A 12 21.49 -6.31 -3.70
C SER A 12 20.59 -6.00 -4.92
N ASP A 13 20.49 -6.94 -5.86
CA ASP A 13 19.64 -6.81 -7.04
C ASP A 13 18.17 -6.98 -6.68
N ALA A 14 17.84 -7.94 -5.80
CA ALA A 14 16.50 -8.12 -5.29
C ALA A 14 16.05 -6.90 -4.49
N ASP A 15 16.91 -6.33 -3.63
CA ASP A 15 16.58 -5.14 -2.84
C ASP A 15 16.38 -3.92 -3.73
N SER A 16 17.20 -3.75 -4.77
CA SER A 16 17.00 -2.71 -5.78
C SER A 16 15.67 -2.89 -6.52
N ALA A 17 15.31 -4.12 -6.88
CA ALA A 17 14.03 -4.44 -7.52
C ALA A 17 12.83 -4.19 -6.58
N ILE A 18 12.95 -4.50 -5.29
CA ILE A 18 11.93 -4.19 -4.28
C ILE A 18 11.81 -2.67 -4.07
N GLN A 19 12.92 -1.94 -4.01
CA GLN A 19 12.89 -0.47 -3.89
C GLN A 19 12.23 0.18 -5.12
N PHE A 20 12.49 -0.35 -6.31
CA PHE A 20 11.81 0.07 -7.53
C PHE A 20 10.29 -0.14 -7.43
N THR A 21 9.82 -1.33 -7.05
CA THR A 21 8.38 -1.57 -6.95
C THR A 21 7.73 -0.85 -5.77
N TYR A 22 8.47 -0.59 -4.69
CA TYR A 22 8.01 0.24 -3.58
C TYR A 22 7.65 1.65 -4.05
N ARG A 23 8.53 2.29 -4.83
CA ARG A 23 8.27 3.59 -5.46
C ARG A 23 7.15 3.51 -6.49
N TYR A 24 7.15 2.46 -7.32
CA TYR A 24 6.08 2.23 -8.28
C TYR A 24 4.70 2.19 -7.62
N ILE A 25 4.56 1.50 -6.48
CA ILE A 25 3.31 1.49 -5.70
C ILE A 25 2.95 2.90 -5.24
N ALA A 26 3.92 3.69 -4.75
CA ALA A 26 3.67 5.07 -4.31
C ALA A 26 3.11 5.96 -5.44
N ASP A 27 3.48 5.71 -6.68
CA ASP A 27 3.03 6.49 -7.84
C ASP A 27 1.71 5.96 -8.44
N HIS A 28 1.38 4.68 -8.22
CA HIS A 28 0.26 4.00 -8.89
C HIS A 28 -0.78 3.42 -7.91
N PHE A 29 -0.74 3.79 -6.63
CA PHE A 29 -1.60 3.18 -5.61
C PHE A 29 -3.08 3.35 -5.89
N GLN A 30 -3.51 4.34 -6.67
CA GLN A 30 -4.92 4.56 -7.03
C GLN A 30 -5.45 3.48 -7.97
N SER A 31 -4.58 2.81 -8.73
CA SER A 31 -4.99 1.74 -9.64
C SER A 31 -5.00 0.38 -8.96
N PRO A 32 -5.75 -0.62 -9.48
CA PRO A 32 -5.63 -2.00 -9.05
C PRO A 32 -4.19 -2.50 -9.21
N LEU A 33 -3.57 -2.95 -8.11
CA LEU A 33 -2.24 -3.53 -8.08
C LEU A 33 -2.29 -4.92 -7.47
N THR A 34 -1.76 -5.93 -8.18
CA THR A 34 -1.63 -7.29 -7.67
C THR A 34 -0.18 -7.63 -7.34
N VAL A 35 0.01 -8.63 -6.48
CA VAL A 35 1.35 -9.10 -6.12
C VAL A 35 2.06 -9.67 -7.34
N GLU A 36 1.33 -10.33 -8.23
CA GLU A 36 1.83 -10.93 -9.46
C GLU A 36 2.35 -9.86 -10.43
N GLN A 37 1.62 -8.75 -10.58
CA GLN A 37 2.06 -7.62 -11.41
C GLN A 37 3.33 -6.98 -10.86
N LEU A 38 3.40 -6.79 -9.55
CA LEU A 38 4.55 -6.19 -8.89
C LEU A 38 5.77 -7.12 -8.94
N ALA A 39 5.58 -8.41 -8.70
CA ALA A 39 6.64 -9.41 -8.81
C ALA A 39 7.19 -9.49 -10.23
N LYS A 40 6.32 -9.46 -11.25
CA LYS A 40 6.72 -9.38 -12.66
C LYS A 40 7.55 -8.14 -12.95
N LYS A 41 7.17 -6.96 -12.41
CA LYS A 41 7.94 -5.72 -12.54
C LYS A 41 9.30 -5.78 -11.85
N ALA A 42 9.41 -6.52 -10.75
CA ALA A 42 10.66 -6.77 -10.05
C ALA A 42 11.51 -7.88 -10.70
N GLY A 43 11.00 -8.60 -11.72
CA GLY A 43 11.67 -9.77 -12.29
C GLY A 43 11.73 -10.97 -11.34
N LEU A 44 10.82 -11.06 -10.37
CA LEU A 44 10.81 -12.09 -9.32
C LEU A 44 9.55 -12.97 -9.38
N SER A 45 9.62 -14.16 -8.78
CA SER A 45 8.41 -14.94 -8.50
C SER A 45 7.57 -14.28 -7.41
N ALA A 46 6.24 -14.42 -7.46
CA ALA A 46 5.33 -13.77 -6.49
C ALA A 46 5.62 -14.12 -5.02
N GLY A 47 6.00 -15.37 -4.76
CA GLY A 47 6.36 -15.84 -3.42
C GLY A 47 7.67 -15.23 -2.91
N TYR A 48 8.72 -15.21 -3.74
CA TYR A 48 10.00 -14.60 -3.38
C TYR A 48 9.85 -13.08 -3.22
N TYR A 49 9.16 -12.42 -4.14
CA TYR A 49 8.81 -11.01 -4.07
C TYR A 49 8.12 -10.64 -2.76
N SER A 50 7.09 -11.39 -2.37
CA SER A 50 6.35 -11.09 -1.13
C SER A 50 7.24 -11.20 0.12
N ARG A 51 8.14 -12.19 0.15
CA ARG A 51 9.09 -12.37 1.26
C ARG A 51 10.12 -11.24 1.29
N GLN A 52 10.74 -10.91 0.16
CA GLN A 52 11.74 -9.84 0.08
C GLN A 52 11.13 -8.46 0.35
N PHE A 53 9.94 -8.18 -0.21
CA PHE A 53 9.22 -6.94 0.06
C PHE A 53 8.93 -6.78 1.54
N LYS A 54 8.45 -7.84 2.22
CA LYS A 54 8.22 -7.80 3.67
C LYS A 54 9.52 -7.67 4.47
N ARG A 55 10.58 -8.38 4.08
CA ARG A 55 11.89 -8.29 4.72
C ARG A 55 12.43 -6.85 4.68
N LEU A 56 12.31 -6.18 3.53
CA LEU A 56 12.88 -4.85 3.32
C LEU A 56 11.98 -3.72 3.86
N THR A 57 10.66 -3.86 3.75
CA THR A 57 9.70 -2.76 4.07
C THR A 57 8.98 -2.94 5.41
N GLY A 58 9.05 -4.13 6.01
CA GLY A 58 8.27 -4.51 7.19
C GLY A 58 6.82 -4.92 6.91
N PHE A 59 6.32 -4.77 5.67
CA PHE A 59 4.92 -5.02 5.33
C PHE A 59 4.79 -6.00 4.16
N ALA A 60 3.71 -6.78 4.11
CA ALA A 60 3.35 -7.45 2.87
C ALA A 60 2.94 -6.41 1.81
N PRO A 61 3.16 -6.67 0.51
CA PRO A 61 2.84 -5.69 -0.55
C PRO A 61 1.40 -5.18 -0.51
N LYS A 62 0.43 -6.09 -0.30
CA LYS A 62 -1.00 -5.73 -0.19
C LYS A 62 -1.28 -4.83 1.03
N ASP A 63 -0.64 -5.11 2.16
CA ASP A 63 -0.81 -4.31 3.38
C ASP A 63 -0.21 -2.92 3.22
N TYR A 64 0.94 -2.82 2.54
CA TYR A 64 1.55 -1.54 2.23
C TYR A 64 0.63 -0.67 1.35
N ILE A 65 0.07 -1.24 0.28
CA ILE A 65 -0.89 -0.53 -0.59
C ILE A 65 -2.09 -0.01 0.22
N ILE A 66 -2.70 -0.87 1.06
CA ILE A 66 -3.84 -0.48 1.90
C ILE A 66 -3.47 0.68 2.84
N ARG A 67 -2.32 0.60 3.51
CA ARG A 67 -1.87 1.64 4.44
C ARG A 67 -1.56 2.95 3.73
N LEU A 68 -0.94 2.90 2.55
CA LEU A 68 -0.69 4.07 1.73
C LEU A 68 -2.00 4.75 1.32
N ARG A 69 -2.97 3.98 0.80
CA ARG A 69 -4.31 4.47 0.45
C ARG A 69 -5.02 5.13 1.62
N VAL A 70 -5.01 4.49 2.79
CA VAL A 70 -5.62 5.05 4.01
C VAL A 70 -4.90 6.33 4.45
N THR A 71 -3.57 6.37 4.37
CA THR A 71 -2.79 7.57 4.69
C THR A 71 -3.18 8.74 3.78
N LYS A 72 -3.28 8.50 2.47
CA LYS A 72 -3.73 9.51 1.51
C LYS A 72 -5.18 9.94 1.71
N ALA A 73 -6.05 9.01 2.12
CA ALA A 73 -7.42 9.36 2.46
C ALA A 73 -7.49 10.25 3.70
N LYS A 74 -6.68 10.02 4.73
CA LYS A 74 -6.60 10.90 5.91
C LYS A 74 -6.22 12.33 5.50
N GLU A 75 -5.18 12.48 4.67
CA GLU A 75 -4.76 13.78 4.13
C GLU A 75 -5.91 14.50 3.39
N LEU A 76 -6.66 13.78 2.55
CA LEU A 76 -7.80 14.35 1.81
C LEU A 76 -8.97 14.71 2.74
N LEU A 77 -9.29 13.88 3.72
CA LEU A 77 -10.37 14.16 4.69
C LEU A 77 -10.09 15.40 5.54
N GLU A 78 -8.81 15.66 5.85
CA GLU A 78 -8.37 16.83 6.63
C GLU A 78 -8.34 18.11 5.80
N ARG A 79 -7.92 18.02 4.53
CA ARG A 79 -7.56 19.19 3.71
C ARG A 79 -8.57 19.56 2.64
N SER A 80 -9.61 18.75 2.44
CA SER A 80 -10.56 18.95 1.36
C SER A 80 -12.02 18.99 1.83
N GLY A 81 -12.88 19.59 1.00
CA GLY A 81 -14.34 19.50 1.12
C GLY A 81 -14.96 18.35 0.31
N LEU A 82 -14.14 17.38 -0.12
CA LEU A 82 -14.58 16.29 -0.98
C LEU A 82 -15.52 15.33 -0.24
N THR A 83 -16.40 14.70 -1.01
CA THR A 83 -17.29 13.67 -0.47
C THR A 83 -16.52 12.37 -0.20
N LEU A 84 -17.07 11.50 0.65
CA LEU A 84 -16.45 10.21 0.92
C LEU A 84 -16.33 9.36 -0.35
N THR A 85 -17.33 9.44 -1.24
CA THR A 85 -17.34 8.78 -2.54
C THR A 85 -16.22 9.25 -3.45
N ASP A 86 -15.94 10.56 -3.49
CA ASP A 86 -14.85 11.11 -4.29
C ASP A 86 -13.49 10.68 -3.73
N ILE A 87 -13.34 10.75 -2.41
CA ILE A 87 -12.11 10.33 -1.73
C ILE A 87 -11.84 8.84 -1.96
N SER A 88 -12.86 7.98 -1.87
CA SER A 88 -12.68 6.54 -2.10
C SER A 88 -12.12 6.28 -3.50
N LYS A 89 -12.67 6.94 -4.53
CA LYS A 89 -12.19 6.82 -5.92
C LYS A 89 -10.76 7.33 -6.07
N LEU A 90 -10.46 8.50 -5.51
CA LEU A 90 -9.13 9.11 -5.58
C LEU A 90 -8.05 8.25 -4.91
N VAL A 91 -8.40 7.47 -3.88
CA VAL A 91 -7.47 6.54 -3.23
C VAL A 91 -7.57 5.11 -3.74
N GLY A 92 -8.27 4.88 -4.85
CA GLY A 92 -8.27 3.61 -5.58
C GLY A 92 -9.27 2.57 -5.09
N TYR A 93 -10.39 2.99 -4.50
CA TYR A 93 -11.53 2.16 -4.16
C TYR A 93 -12.78 2.60 -4.93
N GLU A 94 -13.33 1.69 -5.71
CA GLU A 94 -14.59 1.92 -6.43
C GLU A 94 -15.81 1.90 -5.50
N ASP A 95 -15.78 1.04 -4.48
CA ASP A 95 -16.83 0.89 -3.47
C ASP A 95 -16.47 1.67 -2.19
N GLU A 96 -17.25 2.72 -1.90
CA GLU A 96 -17.08 3.57 -0.72
C GLU A 96 -17.36 2.83 0.61
N PHE A 97 -18.27 1.85 0.62
CA PHE A 97 -18.61 1.07 1.81
C PHE A 97 -17.48 0.09 2.12
N TYR A 98 -16.90 -0.52 1.10
CA TYR A 98 -15.69 -1.32 1.26
C TYR A 98 -14.52 -0.46 1.76
N PHE A 99 -14.29 0.71 1.16
CA PHE A 99 -13.27 1.64 1.63
C PHE A 99 -13.49 2.02 3.10
N SER A 100 -14.71 2.38 3.49
CA SER A 100 -15.04 2.75 4.87
C SER A 100 -14.72 1.65 5.88
N ARG A 101 -15.01 0.38 5.54
CA ARG A 101 -14.64 -0.79 6.36
C ARG A 101 -13.12 -0.94 6.50
N ILE A 102 -12.39 -0.80 5.40
CA ILE A 102 -10.93 -0.89 5.40
C ILE A 102 -10.32 0.25 6.21
N PHE A 103 -10.78 1.48 6.01
CA PHE A 103 -10.33 2.66 6.74
C PHE A 103 -10.53 2.45 8.25
N LYS A 104 -11.74 2.06 8.68
CA LYS A 104 -12.03 1.78 10.10
C LYS A 104 -11.15 0.67 10.66
N ARG A 105 -10.90 -0.39 9.90
CA ARG A 105 -10.00 -1.48 10.33
C ARG A 105 -8.58 -0.99 10.58
N ILE A 106 -8.08 -0.05 9.78
CA ILE A 106 -6.71 0.46 9.87
C ILE A 106 -6.58 1.59 10.92
N THR A 107 -7.59 2.46 11.05
CA THR A 107 -7.50 3.66 11.90
C THR A 107 -8.25 3.55 13.23
N GLY A 108 -9.10 2.54 13.39
CA GLY A 108 -10.01 2.39 14.53
C GLY A 108 -11.30 3.22 14.44
N MET A 109 -11.44 4.09 13.43
CA MET A 109 -12.59 5.00 13.29
C MET A 109 -13.11 5.11 11.86
N THR A 110 -14.38 5.44 11.69
CA THR A 110 -14.95 5.65 10.34
C THR A 110 -14.37 6.90 9.70
N PRO A 111 -14.33 6.99 8.35
CA PRO A 111 -13.91 8.20 7.65
C PRO A 111 -14.66 9.46 8.10
N SER A 112 -15.97 9.37 8.28
CA SER A 112 -16.79 10.51 8.71
C SER A 112 -16.48 10.96 10.14
N SER A 113 -16.20 10.03 11.06
CA SER A 113 -15.78 10.38 12.42
C SER A 113 -14.39 11.02 12.41
N TYR A 114 -13.46 10.49 11.61
CA TYR A 114 -12.11 11.05 11.42
C TYR A 114 -12.16 12.50 10.89
N ALA A 115 -12.96 12.76 9.85
CA ALA A 115 -13.12 14.09 9.26
C ALA A 115 -13.75 15.10 10.25
N LYS A 116 -14.68 14.66 11.10
CA LYS A 116 -15.27 15.51 12.14
C LYS A 116 -14.27 15.84 13.25
N GLN A 117 -13.40 14.90 13.61
CA GLN A 117 -12.40 15.11 14.66
C GLN A 117 -11.29 16.05 14.21
N SER A 118 -10.79 15.90 12.98
CA SER A 118 -9.75 16.77 12.43
C SER A 118 -10.16 18.24 12.30
N LYS A 119 -11.45 18.52 12.04
CA LYS A 119 -11.98 19.90 11.96
C LYS A 119 -12.19 20.59 13.31
N LYS A 120 -12.04 19.86 14.43
CA LYS A 120 -12.19 20.42 15.80
C LYS A 120 -10.87 20.85 16.42
N LEU A 121 -9.74 20.59 15.74
CA LEU A 121 -8.39 21.01 16.12
C LEU A 121 -8.01 22.24 15.30
#